data_AF-A0A6G0SHL5-F1
#
_entry.id   AF-A0A6G0SHL5-F1
#
_cell.length_a   1.000
_cell.length_b   1.000
_cell.length_c   1.000
_cell.angle_alpha   90.00
_cell.angle_beta   90.00
_cell.angle_gamma   90.00
#
_symmetry.space_group_name_H-M   'P 1'
#
loop_
_entity.id
_entity.type
_entity.pdbx_description
1 polymer ?
#
loop_
_entity_poly.entity_id
_entity_poly.type
_entity_poly.pdbx_seq_one_letter_code
_entity_poly.pdbx_strand_id
1 'polypeptide(L)'
;MPVADDQLALLFYFMPPKLWIQVAAESNCYHKQSISLRLRSIRSQQRRNGGEVEELGEIRRRLSEVPAIMPHEVLRVIALLIAQMLVPICKGIAAHWSAKRVGALPTNRFNLFMKKNRFFHIMGYLHFSNNKSPKASVGRAWKIRSVVDVLQRTFARGYWTPPVISFDEATLPSRSRYNPTRQFNKDKSTSGVRRCSPRPVRRRCTA
;
A
#
# COMPACT_ATOMS: atom_id res chain seq x y z
N MET A 1 25.64 5.64 17.69
CA MET A 1 25.41 4.99 16.38
C MET A 1 24.83 6.05 15.45
N PRO A 2 25.51 6.40 14.35
CA PRO A 2 24.91 7.30 13.37
C PRO A 2 23.66 6.63 12.78
N VAL A 3 22.63 7.42 12.48
CA VAL A 3 21.33 6.93 11.96
C VAL A 3 21.49 6.10 10.67
N ALA A 4 22.58 6.29 9.93
CA ALA A 4 22.90 5.56 8.71
C ALA A 4 23.28 4.08 8.93
N ASP A 5 23.80 3.72 10.11
CA ASP A 5 24.28 2.36 10.39
C ASP A 5 23.16 1.43 10.88
N ASP A 6 22.01 2.00 11.26
CA ASP A 6 20.80 1.26 11.63
C ASP A 6 19.76 1.35 10.52
N GLN A 7 19.55 0.23 9.82
CA GLN A 7 18.61 0.12 8.71
C GLN A 7 17.17 0.47 9.11
N LEU A 8 16.78 0.16 10.35
CA LEU A 8 15.44 0.47 10.85
C LEU A 8 15.33 1.95 11.21
N ALA A 9 16.37 2.54 11.80
CA ALA A 9 16.43 3.98 12.03
C ALA A 9 16.39 4.76 10.71
N LEU A 10 17.08 4.29 9.67
CA LEU A 10 17.06 4.88 8.34
C LEU A 10 15.67 4.78 7.70
N LEU A 11 14.98 3.64 7.85
CA LEU A 11 13.59 3.49 7.40
C LEU A 11 12.68 4.52 8.06
N PHE A 12 12.77 4.69 9.39
CA PHE A 12 11.96 5.66 10.11
C PHE A 12 12.38 7.11 9.90
N TYR A 13 13.61 7.37 9.46
CA TYR A 13 14.03 8.68 9.00
C TYR A 13 13.24 9.09 7.74
N PHE A 14 13.19 8.22 6.73
CA PHE A 14 12.49 8.52 5.48
C PHE A 14 10.97 8.41 5.60
N MET A 15 10.49 7.46 6.41
CA MET A 15 9.07 7.20 6.65
C MET A 15 8.77 7.26 8.17
N PRO A 16 8.59 8.47 8.73
CA PRO A 16 8.45 8.68 10.17
C PRO A 16 7.23 7.96 10.76
N PRO A 17 7.25 7.60 12.06
CA PRO A 17 6.12 6.98 12.76
C PRO A 17 4.77 7.67 12.55
N LYS A 18 4.78 9.01 12.47
CA LYS A 18 3.58 9.84 12.19
C LYS A 18 2.90 9.45 10.88
N LEU A 19 3.66 9.09 9.84
CA LEU A 19 3.11 8.62 8.57
C LEU A 19 2.30 7.33 8.77
N TRP A 20 2.86 6.35 9.46
CA TRP A 20 2.22 5.05 9.69
C TRP A 20 0.95 5.16 10.54
N ILE A 21 0.96 6.06 11.53
CA ILE A 21 -0.23 6.40 12.32
C ILE A 21 -1.32 6.98 11.43
N GLN A 22 -0.98 7.92 10.55
CA GLN A 22 -1.93 8.50 9.61
C GLN A 22 -2.48 7.45 8.64
N VAL A 23 -1.64 6.57 8.10
CA VAL A 23 -2.08 5.49 7.19
C VAL A 23 -3.05 4.54 7.89
N ALA A 24 -2.77 4.15 9.13
CA ALA A 24 -3.68 3.32 9.91
C ALA A 24 -5.03 4.03 10.16
N ALA A 25 -5.00 5.31 10.52
CA ALA A 25 -6.20 6.12 10.73
C ALA A 25 -7.06 6.22 9.45
N GLU A 26 -6.43 6.52 8.31
CA GLU A 26 -7.10 6.63 7.02
C GLU A 26 -7.64 5.27 6.52
N SER A 27 -6.90 4.18 6.75
CA SER A 27 -7.37 2.82 6.43
C SER A 27 -8.59 2.42 7.26
N ASN A 28 -8.59 2.75 8.56
CA ASN A 28 -9.76 2.53 9.44
C ASN A 28 -10.94 3.42 9.07
N CYS A 29 -10.69 4.67 8.69
CA CYS A 29 -11.71 5.59 8.19
C CYS A 29 -12.37 5.02 6.93
N TYR A 30 -11.55 4.55 5.98
CA TYR A 30 -12.04 3.92 4.76
C TYR A 30 -12.81 2.62 5.04
N HIS A 31 -12.33 1.77 5.96
CA HIS A 31 -13.04 0.56 6.39
C HIS A 31 -14.47 0.92 6.81
N LYS A 32 -14.64 1.86 7.75
CA LYS A 32 -15.95 2.33 8.22
C LYS A 32 -16.83 2.88 7.10
N GLN A 33 -16.26 3.68 6.20
CA GLN A 33 -16.99 4.26 5.06
C GLN A 33 -17.46 3.19 4.06
N SER A 34 -16.69 2.12 3.90
CA SER A 34 -16.97 1.07 2.92
C SER A 34 -18.00 0.03 3.39
N ILE A 35 -18.34 -0.01 4.69
CA ILE A 35 -19.22 -1.03 5.29
C ILE A 35 -20.54 -1.11 4.51
N SER A 36 -21.22 0.00 4.25
CA SER A 36 -22.52 0.01 3.57
C SER A 36 -22.48 -0.48 2.12
N LEU A 37 -21.36 -0.30 1.42
CA LEU A 37 -21.17 -0.82 0.06
C LEU A 37 -20.83 -2.31 0.10
N ARG A 38 -19.95 -2.70 1.02
CA ARG A 38 -19.51 -4.09 1.19
C ARG A 38 -20.64 -5.00 1.64
N LEU A 39 -21.48 -4.51 2.54
CA LEU A 39 -22.72 -5.14 2.97
C LEU A 39 -23.62 -5.52 1.78
N ARG A 40 -23.87 -4.57 0.89
CA ARG A 40 -24.66 -4.81 -0.33
C ARG A 40 -24.00 -5.82 -1.27
N SER A 41 -22.67 -5.74 -1.42
CA SER A 41 -21.90 -6.69 -2.21
C SER A 41 -21.98 -8.11 -1.65
N ILE A 42 -21.82 -8.28 -0.34
CA ILE A 42 -21.88 -9.58 0.34
C ILE A 42 -23.28 -10.19 0.18
N ARG A 43 -24.34 -9.41 0.43
CA ARG A 43 -25.72 -9.90 0.27
C ARG A 43 -26.04 -10.32 -1.16
N SER A 44 -25.60 -9.52 -2.13
CA SER A 44 -25.76 -9.85 -3.56
C SER A 44 -25.05 -11.16 -3.90
N GLN A 45 -23.86 -11.37 -3.35
CA GLN A 45 -23.09 -12.60 -3.55
C GLN A 45 -23.74 -13.82 -2.87
N GLN A 46 -24.28 -13.68 -1.66
CA GLN A 46 -25.03 -14.74 -0.98
C GLN A 46 -26.25 -15.19 -1.78
N ARG A 47 -27.02 -14.22 -2.31
CA ARG A 47 -28.18 -14.51 -3.18
C ARG A 47 -27.79 -15.28 -4.45
N ARG A 48 -26.64 -14.95 -5.05
CA ARG A 48 -26.13 -15.65 -6.25
C ARG A 48 -25.64 -17.05 -5.94
N ASN A 49 -25.09 -17.27 -4.76
CA ASN A 49 -24.54 -18.55 -4.36
C ASN A 49 -25.62 -19.54 -3.87
N GLY A 50 -26.90 -19.13 -3.80
CA GLY A 50 -28.03 -20.00 -3.43
C GLY A 50 -28.04 -20.45 -1.96
N GLY A 51 -27.22 -19.83 -1.10
CA GLY A 51 -27.14 -20.14 0.32
C GLY A 51 -28.06 -19.26 1.17
N GLU A 52 -28.00 -19.48 2.49
CA GLU A 52 -28.70 -18.64 3.48
C GLU A 52 -28.29 -17.17 3.32
N VAL A 53 -29.29 -16.30 3.22
CA VAL A 53 -29.08 -14.87 3.04
C VAL A 53 -29.14 -14.20 4.42
N GLU A 54 -27.97 -13.87 4.95
CA GLU A 54 -27.85 -13.15 6.22
C GLU A 54 -28.62 -11.81 6.15
N GLU A 55 -29.17 -11.40 7.29
CA GLU A 55 -29.79 -10.10 7.43
C GLU A 55 -28.75 -8.97 7.33
N LEU A 56 -29.17 -7.79 6.86
CA LEU A 56 -28.28 -6.64 6.76
C LEU A 56 -27.72 -6.21 8.12
N GLY A 57 -28.52 -6.31 9.19
CA GLY A 57 -28.05 -6.02 10.55
C GLY A 57 -26.84 -6.87 10.93
N GLU A 58 -26.90 -8.17 10.68
CA GLU A 58 -25.87 -9.13 11.07
C GLU A 58 -24.58 -8.96 10.25
N ILE A 59 -24.70 -8.80 8.93
CA ILE A 59 -23.52 -8.52 8.08
C ILE A 59 -22.84 -7.22 8.53
N ARG A 60 -23.62 -6.19 8.88
CA ARG A 60 -23.09 -4.91 9.36
C ARG A 60 -22.37 -5.09 10.69
N ARG A 61 -22.95 -5.84 11.63
CA ARG A 61 -22.38 -6.14 12.93
C ARG A 61 -21.03 -6.83 12.77
N ARG A 62 -20.97 -7.93 12.02
CA ARG A 62 -19.74 -8.67 11.72
C ARG A 62 -18.66 -7.80 11.08
N LEU A 63 -19.02 -6.90 10.15
CA LEU A 63 -18.06 -5.96 9.54
C LEU A 63 -17.56 -4.88 10.49
N SER A 64 -18.37 -4.49 11.48
CA SER A 64 -18.07 -3.46 12.46
C SER A 64 -17.24 -3.99 13.64
N GLU A 65 -17.42 -5.26 13.99
CA GLU A 65 -16.67 -5.96 15.05
C GLU A 65 -15.22 -6.25 14.67
N VAL A 66 -14.83 -6.08 13.40
CA VAL A 66 -13.45 -6.31 12.97
C VAL A 66 -12.50 -5.34 13.70
N PRO A 67 -11.44 -5.84 14.36
CA PRO A 67 -10.50 -4.99 15.08
C PRO A 67 -9.88 -3.92 14.19
N ALA A 68 -9.76 -2.70 14.73
CA ALA A 68 -9.10 -1.59 14.04
C ALA A 68 -7.67 -1.96 13.63
N ILE A 69 -7.24 -1.47 12.48
CA ILE A 69 -5.89 -1.64 11.95
C ILE A 69 -4.94 -0.76 12.75
N MET A 70 -3.93 -1.36 13.37
CA MET A 70 -2.91 -0.64 14.13
C MET A 70 -1.71 -0.24 13.25
N PRO A 71 -0.97 0.83 13.59
CA PRO A 71 0.17 1.28 12.79
C PRO A 71 1.27 0.22 12.62
N HIS A 72 1.54 -0.57 13.66
CA HIS A 72 2.52 -1.65 13.61
C HIS A 72 2.06 -2.81 12.72
N GLU A 73 0.76 -3.02 12.52
CA GLU A 73 0.26 -4.03 11.59
C GLU A 73 0.50 -3.61 10.14
N VAL A 74 0.35 -2.31 9.84
CA VAL A 74 0.71 -1.76 8.52
C VAL A 74 2.20 -1.99 8.26
N LEU A 75 3.07 -1.70 9.24
CA LEU A 75 4.51 -1.97 9.14
C LEU A 75 4.81 -3.45 8.88
N ARG A 76 4.15 -4.38 9.61
CA ARG A 76 4.29 -5.82 9.38
C ARG A 76 3.88 -6.22 7.96
N VAL A 77 2.79 -5.65 7.43
CA VAL A 77 2.38 -5.89 6.03
C VAL A 77 3.46 -5.44 5.05
N ILE A 78 4.04 -4.25 5.24
CA ILE A 78 5.13 -3.76 4.39
C ILE A 78 6.37 -4.66 4.50
N ALA A 79 6.73 -5.09 5.72
CA ALA A 79 7.84 -6.01 5.93
C ALA A 79 7.63 -7.36 5.21
N LEU A 80 6.40 -7.90 5.24
CA LEU A 80 6.05 -9.13 4.51
C LEU A 80 6.10 -8.95 2.99
N LEU A 81 5.73 -7.76 2.48
CA LEU A 81 5.89 -7.43 1.05
C LEU A 81 7.36 -7.34 0.65
N ILE A 82 8.22 -6.76 1.50
CA ILE A 82 9.68 -6.73 1.28
C ILE A 82 10.25 -8.15 1.29
N ALA A 83 9.87 -8.98 2.27
CA ALA A 83 10.29 -10.37 2.34
C ALA A 83 9.84 -11.18 1.12
N GLN A 84 8.65 -10.91 0.58
CA GLN A 84 8.18 -11.50 -0.68
C GLN A 84 9.05 -11.06 -1.87
N MET A 85 9.44 -9.78 -1.94
CA MET A 85 10.32 -9.30 -3.02
C MET A 85 11.69 -9.99 -2.98
N LEU A 86 12.23 -10.27 -1.80
CA LEU A 86 13.51 -10.96 -1.63
C LEU A 86 13.44 -12.45 -1.94
N VAL A 87 12.29 -13.09 -1.67
CA VAL A 87 12.07 -14.53 -1.92
C VAL A 87 10.76 -14.73 -2.68
N PRO A 88 10.72 -14.47 -3.99
CA PRO A 88 9.48 -14.55 -4.76
C PRO A 88 9.00 -16.00 -4.91
N ILE A 89 7.71 -16.24 -4.66
CA ILE A 89 7.05 -17.52 -4.95
C ILE A 89 6.15 -17.37 -6.17
N CYS A 90 6.35 -18.22 -7.19
CA CYS A 90 5.60 -18.17 -8.46
C CYS A 90 4.08 -18.33 -8.29
N LYS A 91 3.62 -18.98 -7.21
CA LYS A 91 2.20 -19.18 -6.87
C LYS A 91 1.53 -17.96 -6.21
N GLY A 92 2.25 -16.85 -6.08
CA GLY A 92 1.76 -15.59 -5.51
C GLY A 92 1.90 -15.48 -3.99
N ILE A 93 1.62 -14.30 -3.46
CA ILE A 93 1.88 -13.96 -2.04
C ILE A 93 1.15 -14.88 -1.05
N ALA A 94 -0.05 -15.35 -1.39
CA ALA A 94 -0.83 -16.23 -0.53
C ALA A 94 -0.12 -17.57 -0.24
N ALA A 95 0.77 -18.00 -1.13
CA ALA A 95 1.53 -19.24 -0.98
C ALA A 95 2.54 -19.18 0.18
N HIS A 96 2.95 -17.97 0.60
CA HIS A 96 3.85 -17.77 1.75
C HIS A 96 3.21 -18.16 3.09
N TRP A 97 1.88 -18.31 3.13
CA TRP A 97 1.17 -18.84 4.30
C TRP A 97 0.97 -20.35 4.26
N SER A 98 1.38 -21.03 3.17
CA SER A 98 1.25 -22.47 3.07
C SER A 98 2.30 -23.17 3.93
N ALA A 99 1.86 -24.13 4.74
CA ALA A 99 2.75 -24.99 5.51
C ALA A 99 3.37 -26.13 4.67
N LYS A 100 2.91 -26.32 3.43
CA LYS A 100 3.41 -27.38 2.55
C LYS A 100 4.84 -27.08 2.12
N ARG A 101 5.76 -27.99 2.41
CA ARG A 101 7.11 -27.96 1.85
C ARG A 101 7.02 -28.13 0.33
N VAL A 102 7.68 -27.25 -0.41
CA VAL A 102 7.83 -27.37 -1.86
C VAL A 102 9.32 -27.55 -2.13
N GLY A 103 9.75 -28.80 -2.36
CA GLY A 103 11.16 -29.15 -2.57
C GLY A 103 12.04 -28.98 -1.33
N ALA A 104 13.28 -28.53 -1.53
CA ALA A 104 14.30 -28.38 -0.48
C ALA A 104 14.25 -27.04 0.28
N LEU A 105 13.36 -26.10 -0.11
CA LEU A 105 13.26 -24.79 0.53
C LEU A 105 12.44 -24.87 1.83
N PRO A 106 12.89 -24.20 2.92
CA PRO A 106 12.15 -24.17 4.16
C PRO A 106 10.78 -23.51 3.96
N THR A 107 9.78 -24.04 4.64
CA THR A 107 8.41 -23.53 4.65
C THR A 107 8.41 -22.05 5.06
N ASN A 108 7.72 -21.20 4.30
CA ASN A 108 7.73 -19.77 4.57
C ASN A 108 6.94 -19.46 5.85
N ARG A 109 7.50 -18.59 6.72
CA ARG A 109 7.04 -18.40 8.10
C ARG A 109 6.13 -17.19 8.30
N PHE A 110 5.39 -16.78 7.27
CA PHE A 110 4.53 -15.58 7.35
C PHE A 110 3.46 -15.70 8.45
N ASN A 111 3.00 -16.92 8.73
CA ASN A 111 2.07 -17.20 9.84
C ASN A 111 2.61 -16.77 11.22
N LEU A 112 3.93 -16.70 11.42
CA LEU A 112 4.51 -16.25 12.69
C LEU A 112 4.34 -14.74 12.91
N PHE A 113 4.26 -13.95 11.83
CA PHE A 113 4.18 -12.50 11.91
C PHE A 113 2.75 -11.98 11.80
N MET A 114 1.93 -12.60 10.92
CA MET A 114 0.55 -12.20 10.69
C MET A 114 -0.28 -13.32 10.07
N LYS A 115 -1.52 -13.50 10.54
CA LYS A 115 -2.48 -14.44 9.95
C LYS A 115 -2.87 -14.01 8.53
N LYS A 116 -3.01 -14.97 7.60
CA LYS A 116 -3.38 -14.74 6.20
C LYS A 116 -4.62 -13.84 6.05
N ASN A 117 -5.69 -14.14 6.79
CA ASN A 117 -6.95 -13.37 6.71
C ASN A 117 -6.77 -11.92 7.17
N ARG A 118 -5.94 -11.69 8.20
CA ARG A 118 -5.64 -10.34 8.69
C ARG A 118 -4.81 -9.55 7.68
N PHE A 119 -3.83 -10.20 7.05
CA PHE A 119 -3.04 -9.59 5.98
C PHE A 119 -3.92 -9.11 4.81
N PHE A 120 -4.78 -9.98 4.27
CA PHE A 120 -5.67 -9.61 3.17
C PHE A 120 -6.75 -8.61 3.57
N HIS A 121 -7.19 -8.63 4.83
CA HIS A 121 -8.04 -7.59 5.38
C HIS A 121 -7.33 -6.23 5.32
N ILE A 122 -6.14 -6.10 5.88
CA ILE A 122 -5.38 -4.83 5.87
C ILE A 122 -5.09 -4.39 4.44
N MET A 123 -4.59 -5.27 3.58
CA MET A 123 -4.32 -4.96 2.17
C MET A 123 -5.56 -4.48 1.41
N GLY A 124 -6.74 -5.03 1.72
CA GLY A 124 -8.00 -4.64 1.08
C GLY A 124 -8.54 -3.27 1.52
N TYR A 125 -8.11 -2.77 2.69
CA TYR A 125 -8.55 -1.49 3.25
C TYR A 125 -7.44 -0.44 3.34
N LEU A 126 -6.22 -0.77 2.93
CA LEU A 126 -5.06 0.12 2.99
C LEU A 126 -5.32 1.43 2.22
N HIS A 127 -5.38 2.55 2.95
CA HIS A 127 -5.58 3.89 2.41
C HIS A 127 -4.56 4.87 3.01
N PHE A 128 -4.03 5.75 2.16
CA PHE A 128 -3.06 6.76 2.58
C PHE A 128 -3.66 8.16 2.75
N SER A 129 -4.81 8.44 2.13
CA SER A 129 -5.48 9.74 2.14
C SER A 129 -6.99 9.58 2.23
N ASN A 130 -7.67 10.54 2.85
CA ASN A 130 -9.13 10.57 2.94
C ASN A 130 -9.78 10.78 1.56
N ASN A 131 -10.65 9.85 1.16
CA ASN A 131 -11.40 9.91 -0.10
C ASN A 131 -12.51 10.98 -0.11
N LYS A 132 -12.98 11.45 1.05
CA LYS A 132 -14.03 12.49 1.17
C LYS A 132 -13.48 13.91 1.14
N SER A 133 -12.16 14.09 1.08
CA SER A 133 -11.58 15.43 0.99
C SER A 133 -11.97 16.10 -0.33
N PRO A 134 -12.32 17.40 -0.35
CA PRO A 134 -12.52 18.15 -1.60
C PRO A 134 -11.31 18.07 -2.54
N LYS A 135 -10.11 17.87 -1.99
CA LYS A 135 -8.88 17.72 -2.79
C LYS A 135 -8.81 16.39 -3.56
N ALA A 136 -9.65 15.41 -3.21
CA ALA A 136 -9.73 14.13 -3.90
C ALA A 136 -10.27 14.26 -5.33
N SER A 137 -11.16 15.23 -5.60
CA SER A 137 -11.67 15.50 -6.95
C SER A 137 -10.65 16.27 -7.80
N VAL A 138 -9.81 17.11 -7.17
CA VAL A 138 -8.83 17.96 -7.86
C VAL A 138 -7.56 17.19 -8.20
N GLY A 139 -7.05 16.37 -7.28
CA GLY A 139 -5.76 15.70 -7.42
C GLY A 139 -5.83 14.30 -8.00
N ARG A 140 -5.36 14.10 -9.25
CA ARG A 140 -5.25 12.75 -9.87
C ARG A 140 -4.43 11.74 -9.05
N ALA A 141 -3.47 12.22 -8.26
CA ALA A 141 -2.61 11.40 -7.39
C ALA A 141 -2.93 11.57 -5.89
N TRP A 142 -4.12 12.11 -5.54
CA TRP A 142 -4.51 12.40 -4.16
C TRP A 142 -4.32 11.22 -3.21
N LYS A 143 -4.66 10.01 -3.68
CA LYS A 143 -4.61 8.76 -2.93
C LYS A 143 -3.23 8.38 -2.38
N ILE A 144 -2.15 8.89 -2.96
CA ILE A 144 -0.77 8.61 -2.51
C ILE A 144 -0.05 9.88 -2.04
N ARG A 145 -0.74 11.03 -2.06
CA ARG A 145 -0.13 12.34 -1.88
C ARG A 145 0.54 12.49 -0.52
N SER A 146 -0.08 11.98 0.54
CA SER A 146 0.46 12.00 1.91
C SER A 146 1.83 11.32 2.00
N VAL A 147 1.99 10.14 1.40
CA VAL A 147 3.25 9.40 1.36
C VAL A 147 4.29 10.14 0.52
N VAL A 148 3.90 10.61 -0.67
CA VAL A 148 4.81 11.33 -1.59
C VAL A 148 5.33 12.61 -0.94
N ASP A 149 4.48 13.40 -0.28
CA ASP A 149 4.89 14.65 0.36
C ASP A 149 5.82 14.41 1.57
N VAL A 150 5.66 13.30 2.28
CA VAL A 150 6.59 12.91 3.34
C VAL A 150 7.94 12.50 2.75
N LEU A 151 7.95 11.60 1.77
CA LEU A 151 9.18 11.14 1.12
C LEU A 151 9.94 12.30 0.47
N GLN A 152 9.27 13.18 -0.29
CA GLN A 152 9.92 14.34 -0.91
C GLN A 152 10.59 15.25 0.13
N ARG A 153 9.96 15.45 1.29
CA ARG A 153 10.53 16.26 2.38
C ARG A 153 11.70 15.57 3.07
N THR A 154 11.63 14.27 3.32
CA THR A 154 12.69 13.54 4.02
C THR A 154 13.90 13.31 3.11
N PHE A 155 13.70 12.96 1.84
CA PHE A 155 14.79 12.89 0.85
C PHE A 155 15.49 14.23 0.66
N ALA A 156 14.73 15.33 0.56
CA ALA A 156 15.29 16.67 0.46
C ALA A 156 16.17 17.06 1.67
N ARG A 157 15.91 16.50 2.86
CA ARG A 157 16.66 16.80 4.09
C ARG A 157 17.81 15.84 4.34
N GLY A 158 17.65 14.57 3.98
CA GLY A 158 18.59 13.51 4.30
C GLY A 158 19.56 13.14 3.20
N TYR A 159 19.41 13.70 2.00
CA TYR A 159 20.28 13.42 0.88
C TYR A 159 20.90 14.69 0.33
N TRP A 160 22.23 14.76 0.34
CA TRP A 160 22.98 15.80 -0.33
C TRP A 160 23.15 15.43 -1.80
N THR A 161 22.62 16.25 -2.71
CA THR A 161 22.70 15.98 -4.14
C THR A 161 24.12 16.27 -4.66
N PRO A 162 24.75 15.32 -5.38
CA PRO A 162 26.04 15.56 -6.00
C PRO A 162 25.94 16.63 -7.13
N PRO A 163 27.08 17.21 -7.56
CA PRO A 163 27.10 18.23 -8.62
C PRO A 163 26.55 17.76 -9.97
N VAL A 164 26.63 16.46 -10.25
CA VAL A 164 26.13 15.83 -11.48
C VAL A 164 24.88 15.03 -11.16
N ILE A 165 23.78 15.35 -11.82
CA ILE A 165 22.48 14.70 -11.62
C ILE A 165 21.94 14.28 -12.99
N SER A 166 21.45 13.05 -13.10
CA SER A 166 20.69 12.58 -14.26
C SER A 166 19.19 12.62 -13.96
N PHE A 167 18.41 13.05 -14.96
CA PHE A 167 16.96 13.03 -14.92
C PHE A 167 16.46 12.01 -15.94
N ASP A 168 15.71 11.02 -15.47
CA ASP A 168 15.07 10.02 -16.31
C ASP A 168 13.65 9.72 -15.82
N GLU A 169 12.84 9.10 -16.68
CA GLU A 169 11.47 8.72 -16.40
C GLU A 169 11.35 7.27 -15.95
N ALA A 170 11.00 7.09 -14.68
CA ALA A 170 10.61 5.79 -14.17
C ALA A 170 9.19 5.43 -14.58
N THR A 171 8.97 4.15 -14.83
CA THR A 171 7.69 3.62 -15.32
C THR A 171 7.21 2.47 -14.47
N LEU A 172 6.09 2.66 -13.77
CA LEU A 172 5.47 1.63 -12.95
C LEU A 172 4.41 0.89 -13.78
N PRO A 173 4.54 -0.43 -13.99
CA PRO A 173 3.58 -1.19 -14.78
C PRO A 173 2.22 -1.20 -14.07
N SER A 174 1.16 -0.90 -14.80
CA SER A 174 -0.21 -0.91 -14.27
C SER A 174 -1.20 -1.12 -15.40
N ARG A 175 -1.76 -2.32 -15.50
CA ARG A 175 -2.84 -2.64 -16.45
C ARG A 175 -4.25 -2.25 -15.96
N SER A 176 -4.37 -1.76 -14.73
CA SER A 176 -5.67 -1.41 -14.14
C SER A 176 -6.33 -0.24 -14.87
N ARG A 177 -7.60 -0.44 -15.27
CA ARG A 177 -8.48 0.61 -15.82
C ARG A 177 -8.77 1.74 -14.82
N TYR A 178 -8.65 1.47 -13.52
CA TYR A 178 -8.93 2.43 -12.45
C TYR A 178 -7.76 3.37 -12.15
N ASN A 179 -6.65 3.26 -12.89
CA ASN A 179 -5.53 4.16 -12.78
C ASN A 179 -5.66 5.29 -13.82
N PRO A 180 -6.11 6.50 -13.43
CA PRO A 180 -6.34 7.60 -14.36
C PRO A 180 -5.05 8.20 -14.93
N THR A 181 -3.88 7.85 -14.37
CA THR A 181 -2.57 8.29 -14.86
C THR A 181 -1.87 7.21 -15.70
N ARG A 182 -2.60 6.19 -16.16
CA ARG A 182 -2.06 5.15 -17.06
C ARG A 182 -1.82 5.75 -18.44
N GLN A 183 -0.63 5.54 -18.98
CA GLN A 183 -0.23 5.87 -20.34
C GLN A 183 0.27 4.61 -21.03
N PHE A 184 0.04 4.50 -22.33
CA PHE A 184 0.71 3.50 -23.15
C PHE A 184 2.04 4.09 -23.64
N ASN A 185 3.13 3.38 -23.44
CA ASN A 185 4.44 3.74 -23.97
C ASN A 185 4.90 2.61 -24.89
N LYS A 186 5.09 2.91 -26.18
CA LYS A 186 5.39 1.93 -27.22
C LYS A 186 6.76 1.28 -27.02
N ASP A 187 7.71 2.04 -26.47
CA ASP A 187 9.11 1.65 -26.38
C ASP A 187 9.43 0.85 -25.11
N LYS A 188 8.41 0.57 -24.27
CA LYS A 188 8.57 -0.19 -23.02
C LYS A 188 7.85 -1.53 -23.11
N SER A 189 8.48 -2.57 -22.59
CA SER A 189 8.03 -3.97 -22.64
C SER A 189 6.67 -4.23 -21.98
N THR A 190 6.13 -3.28 -21.20
CA THR A 190 4.85 -3.42 -20.50
C THR A 190 3.78 -2.50 -21.07
N SER A 191 2.70 -3.10 -21.58
CA SER A 191 1.49 -2.40 -22.03
C SER A 191 0.73 -1.77 -20.84
N GLY A 192 0.72 -0.44 -20.77
CA GLY A 192 0.02 0.34 -19.74
C GLY A 192 0.85 0.61 -18.49
N VAL A 193 1.20 1.88 -18.29
CA VAL A 193 2.24 2.32 -17.36
C VAL A 193 1.83 3.60 -16.65
N ARG A 194 2.19 3.76 -15.38
CA ARG A 194 2.21 5.07 -14.72
C ARG A 194 3.59 5.69 -14.93
N ARG A 195 3.62 6.84 -15.59
CA ARG A 195 4.83 7.65 -15.75
C ARG A 195 5.12 8.41 -14.45
N CYS A 196 6.35 8.29 -13.95
CA CYS A 196 6.87 9.04 -12.82
C CYS A 196 7.98 9.95 -13.35
N SER A 197 7.64 11.21 -13.59
CA SER A 197 8.61 12.21 -14.03
C SER A 197 9.15 13.01 -12.83
N PRO A 198 10.43 13.40 -12.84
CA PRO A 198 10.98 14.30 -11.84
C PRO A 198 10.17 15.61 -11.82
N ARG A 199 9.85 16.11 -10.63
CA ARG A 199 9.40 17.50 -10.49
C ARG A 199 10.61 18.34 -10.10
N PRO A 200 11.04 19.33 -10.91
CA PRO A 200 12.09 20.22 -10.50
C PRO A 200 11.65 21.00 -9.27
N VAL A 201 12.30 20.76 -8.13
CA VAL A 201 12.19 21.62 -6.95
C VAL A 201 13.19 22.75 -7.19
N ARG A 202 12.71 23.96 -7.49
CA ARG A 202 13.57 25.15 -7.54
C ARG A 202 14.16 25.37 -6.15
N ARG A 203 15.35 24.82 -5.89
CA ARG A 203 16.23 25.38 -4.86
C ARG A 203 16.93 26.55 -5.53
N ARG A 204 16.77 27.76 -4.99
CA ARG A 204 17.67 28.85 -5.35
C ARG A 204 19.06 28.38 -4.92
N CYS A 205 19.93 28.08 -5.89
CA CYS A 205 21.36 28.04 -5.63
C CYS A 205 21.74 29.49 -5.34
N THR A 206 21.92 29.85 -4.08
CA THR A 206 22.70 31.04 -3.75
C THR A 206 24.14 30.69 -4.05
N ALA A 207 24.72 31.40 -5.02
CA ALA A 207 26.16 31.44 -5.24
C ALA A 207 26.85 32.10 -4.03
#